data_AF-D9WPK6-F1
#
_entry.id   AF-D9WPK6-F1
#
_cell.length_a   1.000
_cell.length_b   1.000
_cell.length_c   1.000
_cell.angle_alpha   90.00
_cell.angle_beta   90.00
_cell.angle_gamma   90.00
#
_symmetry.space_group_name_H-M   'P 1'
#
loop_
_entity.id
_entity.type
_entity.pdbx_description
1 polymer ?
#
loop_
_entity_poly.entity_id
_entity_poly.type
_entity_poly.pdbx_seq_one_letter_code
_entity_poly.pdbx_strand_id
1 'polypeptide(L)'
;MAHGREGGNGRGVAHGRPRRTARRDHSGGREVTAHATEASLDATRRLLDAGPVEQVPGQLAVEGMPEEAGPRNVPEGLAKAFAARTRSTGDGHRLWTGRPAKGGGRFRHKGRDYTAFQAAFILRTGREPVGSVRPSCDRPQCCDPAHVDDQATRQRDRVALAAVKGMQHRAPSCDHDQAVHGRHRGDGRRYCNACNNPASADGCAHGNPRCGAQPVRPYPCGWRCDEHQPARTRPYSTAA
;
A
#
# COMPACT_ATOMS: atom_id res chain seq x y z
N MET A 1 -55.16 -25.56 -4.56
CA MET A 1 -55.12 -25.32 -6.01
C MET A 1 -53.68 -25.14 -6.42
N ALA A 2 -53.14 -26.11 -7.16
CA ALA A 2 -51.76 -26.17 -7.59
C ALA A 2 -51.63 -25.49 -8.96
N HIS A 3 -50.73 -24.52 -9.08
CA HIS A 3 -50.32 -23.98 -10.37
C HIS A 3 -48.83 -24.21 -10.55
N GLY A 4 -48.52 -25.22 -11.36
CA GLY A 4 -47.20 -25.43 -11.92
C GLY A 4 -46.85 -24.33 -12.90
N ARG A 5 -45.55 -24.00 -12.97
CA ARG A 5 -44.95 -23.27 -14.08
C ARG A 5 -43.72 -24.03 -14.54
N GLU A 6 -43.91 -24.75 -15.63
CA GLU A 6 -42.86 -25.26 -16.51
C GLU A 6 -42.39 -24.15 -17.46
N GLY A 7 -41.16 -24.32 -17.97
CA GLY A 7 -40.76 -23.76 -19.26
C GLY A 7 -39.81 -22.57 -19.18
N GLY A 8 -38.56 -22.77 -19.60
CA GLY A 8 -37.57 -21.69 -19.62
C GLY A 8 -36.23 -21.99 -20.29
N ASN A 9 -36.25 -22.73 -21.41
CA ASN A 9 -35.32 -22.76 -22.54
C ASN A 9 -33.85 -22.34 -22.37
N GLY A 10 -32.99 -23.30 -22.76
CA GLY A 10 -31.54 -23.22 -22.76
C GLY A 10 -30.96 -22.07 -23.56
N ARG A 11 -29.95 -21.42 -22.95
CA ARG A 11 -29.00 -20.57 -23.67
C ARG A 11 -27.73 -21.38 -23.86
N GLY A 12 -27.47 -21.74 -25.12
CA GLY A 12 -26.22 -22.35 -25.55
C GLY A 12 -25.03 -21.48 -25.18
N VAL A 13 -24.08 -22.08 -24.47
CA VAL A 13 -22.80 -21.46 -24.12
C VAL A 13 -21.90 -21.61 -25.34
N ALA A 14 -21.66 -20.52 -26.07
CA ALA A 14 -20.68 -20.51 -27.15
C ALA A 14 -19.28 -20.68 -26.54
N HIS A 15 -18.66 -21.83 -26.80
CA HIS A 15 -17.25 -22.08 -26.49
C HIS A 15 -16.38 -21.16 -27.37
N GLY A 16 -16.08 -19.96 -26.86
CA GLY A 16 -15.12 -19.04 -27.45
C GLY A 16 -13.74 -19.68 -27.53
N ARG A 17 -13.24 -19.86 -28.75
CA ARG A 17 -11.88 -20.33 -29.02
C ARG A 17 -10.85 -19.48 -28.23
N PRO A 18 -9.86 -20.10 -27.57
CA PRO A 18 -8.80 -19.35 -26.91
C PRO A 18 -7.99 -18.57 -27.96
N ARG A 19 -8.00 -17.24 -27.85
CA ARG A 19 -7.11 -16.38 -28.63
C ARG A 19 -5.67 -16.69 -28.21
N ARG A 20 -4.87 -17.24 -29.13
CA ARG A 20 -3.41 -17.36 -28.98
C ARG A 20 -2.84 -15.95 -28.79
N THR A 21 -2.47 -15.62 -27.56
CA THR A 21 -1.69 -14.42 -27.29
C THR A 21 -0.28 -14.65 -27.80
N ALA A 22 0.13 -13.88 -28.81
CA ALA A 22 1.51 -13.85 -29.26
C ALA A 22 2.39 -13.44 -28.08
N ARG A 23 3.18 -14.39 -27.57
CA ARG A 23 4.24 -14.13 -26.59
C ARG A 23 5.25 -13.22 -27.30
N ARG A 24 5.30 -11.95 -26.90
CA ARG A 24 6.45 -11.09 -27.20
C ARG A 24 7.52 -11.44 -26.18
N ASP A 25 8.55 -12.13 -26.65
CA ASP A 25 9.77 -12.36 -25.90
C ASP A 25 10.46 -11.01 -25.68
N HIS A 26 10.40 -10.52 -24.44
CA HIS A 26 11.16 -9.36 -23.98
C HIS A 26 12.53 -9.81 -23.47
N SER A 27 13.35 -10.39 -24.36
CA SER A 27 14.77 -10.66 -24.09
C SER A 27 15.60 -9.43 -24.47
N GLY A 28 15.38 -8.33 -23.76
CA GLY A 28 16.20 -7.12 -23.81
C GLY A 28 16.93 -6.95 -22.49
N GLY A 29 17.75 -7.93 -22.11
CA GLY A 29 18.61 -7.85 -20.94
C GLY A 29 19.66 -6.79 -21.18
N ARG A 30 19.41 -5.56 -20.71
CA ARG A 30 20.43 -4.53 -20.62
C ARG A 30 21.32 -4.92 -19.44
N GLU A 31 22.47 -5.51 -19.74
CA GLU A 31 23.55 -5.73 -18.78
C GLU A 31 23.87 -4.39 -18.10
N VAL A 32 23.53 -4.29 -16.82
CA VAL A 32 23.93 -3.16 -15.99
C VAL A 32 25.29 -3.54 -15.39
N THR A 33 26.34 -3.44 -16.19
CA THR A 33 27.71 -3.49 -15.70
C THR A 33 27.99 -2.17 -14.98
N ALA A 34 27.57 -2.07 -13.72
CA ALA A 34 27.96 -1.00 -12.82
C ALA A 34 29.42 -1.25 -12.41
N HIS A 35 30.36 -0.93 -13.29
CA HIS A 35 31.75 -0.79 -12.89
C HIS A 35 31.84 0.45 -12.01
N ALA A 36 31.86 0.26 -10.69
CA ALA A 36 32.28 1.29 -9.78
C ALA A 36 33.71 1.69 -10.20
N THR A 37 33.86 2.90 -10.73
CA THR A 37 35.17 3.42 -11.07
C THR A 37 35.99 3.55 -9.80
N GLU A 38 37.31 3.35 -9.87
CA GLU A 38 38.20 3.48 -8.70
C GLU A 38 38.03 4.83 -7.99
N ALA A 39 37.70 5.89 -8.75
CA ALA A 39 37.36 7.21 -8.22
C ALA A 39 36.12 7.21 -7.30
N SER A 40 35.12 6.37 -7.56
CA SER A 40 33.93 6.23 -6.71
C SER A 40 34.24 5.52 -5.39
N LEU A 41 35.18 4.56 -5.41
CA LEU A 41 35.59 3.85 -4.20
C LEU A 41 36.48 4.72 -3.31
N ASP A 42 37.39 5.51 -3.90
CA ASP A 42 38.23 6.45 -3.16
C ASP A 42 37.42 7.57 -2.48
N ALA A 43 36.41 8.10 -3.16
CA ALA A 43 35.50 9.09 -2.57
C ALA A 43 34.71 8.51 -1.37
N THR A 44 34.26 7.26 -1.47
CA THR A 44 33.55 6.57 -0.38
C THR A 44 34.48 6.32 0.81
N ARG A 45 35.73 5.94 0.54
CA ARG A 45 36.73 5.67 1.58
C ARG A 45 37.11 6.93 2.36
N ARG A 46 37.34 8.06 1.66
CA ARG A 46 37.57 9.38 2.30
C ARG A 46 36.41 9.84 3.18
N LEU A 47 35.18 9.43 2.85
CA LEU A 47 33.98 9.78 3.62
C LEU A 47 33.86 8.96 4.90
N LEU A 48 34.38 7.72 4.90
CA LEU A 48 34.43 6.83 6.07
C LEU A 48 35.65 7.10 6.97
N ASP A 49 36.76 7.53 6.37
CA ASP A 49 38.00 7.89 7.08
C ASP A 49 38.00 9.35 7.56
N ALA A 50 36.98 10.15 7.19
CA ALA A 50 36.79 11.48 7.76
C ALA A 50 36.61 11.34 9.27
N GLY A 51 37.46 12.03 10.03
CA GLY A 51 37.37 12.08 11.48
C GLY A 51 35.97 12.52 11.95
N PRO A 52 35.58 12.18 13.19
CA PRO A 52 34.27 12.53 13.72
C PRO A 52 33.97 14.00 13.44
N VAL A 53 32.84 14.27 12.80
CA VAL A 53 32.43 15.61 12.39
C VAL A 53 32.47 16.50 13.63
N GLU A 54 33.35 17.50 13.61
CA GLU A 54 33.51 18.44 14.71
C GLU A 54 32.16 19.09 14.98
N GLN A 55 31.70 19.00 16.24
CA GLN A 55 30.36 19.48 16.58
C GLN A 55 30.28 20.97 16.29
N VAL A 56 29.41 21.36 15.36
CA VAL A 56 29.22 22.75 14.98
C VAL A 56 28.64 23.50 16.19
N PRO A 57 29.39 24.45 16.79
CA PRO A 57 28.89 25.21 17.93
C PRO A 57 27.61 25.97 17.53
N GLY A 58 26.51 25.71 18.23
CA GLY A 58 25.19 26.29 17.92
C GLY A 58 24.20 25.34 17.25
N GLN A 59 24.60 24.12 16.86
CA GLN A 59 23.64 23.03 16.77
C GLN A 59 23.24 22.66 18.19
N LEU A 60 22.04 23.09 18.59
CA LEU A 60 21.38 22.74 19.85
C LEU A 60 21.69 21.29 20.19
N ALA A 61 22.47 21.08 21.25
CA ALA A 61 22.52 19.80 21.92
C ALA A 61 21.06 19.40 22.14
N VAL A 62 20.68 18.21 21.64
CA VAL A 62 19.35 17.65 21.90
C VAL A 62 19.37 17.20 23.36
N GLU A 63 19.47 18.16 24.27
CA GLU A 63 19.41 17.99 25.71
C GLU A 63 18.00 17.53 26.04
N GLY A 64 17.89 16.25 26.39
CA GLY A 64 16.63 15.62 26.77
C GLY A 64 15.84 15.06 25.58
N MET A 65 16.38 14.05 24.89
CA MET A 65 15.47 13.01 24.40
C MET A 65 14.77 12.46 25.64
N PRO A 66 13.44 12.63 25.81
CA PRO A 66 12.75 12.17 27.00
C PRO A 66 12.92 10.66 27.08
N GLU A 67 13.79 10.25 28.00
CA GLU A 67 13.99 8.89 28.44
C GLU A 67 12.61 8.41 28.94
N GLU A 68 12.10 7.34 28.33
CA GLU A 68 10.93 6.62 28.81
C GLU A 68 9.62 7.43 28.88
N ALA A 69 9.12 7.90 27.74
CA ALA A 69 7.67 7.95 27.58
C ALA A 69 7.15 6.50 27.66
N GLY A 70 6.93 6.00 28.88
CA GLY A 70 6.50 4.64 29.18
C GLY A 70 5.31 4.21 28.31
N PRO A 71 5.05 2.90 28.19
CA PRO A 71 4.16 2.32 27.18
C PRO A 71 2.81 3.03 27.17
N ARG A 72 2.67 3.97 26.22
CA ARG A 72 1.49 4.81 26.10
C ARG A 72 0.30 3.88 25.84
N ASN A 73 -0.73 4.00 26.68
CA ASN A 73 -2.10 3.53 26.49
C ASN A 73 -2.29 2.16 25.80
N VAL A 74 -1.52 1.12 26.14
CA VAL A 74 -1.94 -0.25 25.81
C VAL A 74 -3.11 -0.61 26.72
N PRO A 75 -4.31 -0.90 26.21
CA PRO A 75 -5.43 -1.27 27.06
C PRO A 75 -5.07 -2.51 27.87
N GLU A 76 -5.14 -2.40 29.19
CA GLU A 76 -4.80 -3.49 30.09
C GLU A 76 -5.58 -4.77 29.71
N GLY A 77 -4.86 -5.89 29.66
CA GLY A 77 -5.41 -7.19 29.26
C GLY A 77 -5.53 -7.42 27.75
N LEU A 78 -5.31 -6.40 26.89
CA LEU A 78 -5.35 -6.57 25.43
C LEU A 78 -4.28 -7.57 24.97
N ALA A 79 -3.08 -7.50 25.55
CA ALA A 79 -1.98 -8.43 25.27
C ALA A 79 -2.38 -9.88 25.56
N LYS A 80 -3.00 -10.13 26.73
CA LYS A 80 -3.50 -11.47 27.12
C LYS A 80 -4.60 -11.96 26.18
N ALA A 81 -5.56 -11.10 25.85
CA ALA A 81 -6.66 -11.42 24.94
C ALA A 81 -6.18 -11.74 23.50
N PHE A 82 -5.13 -11.04 23.05
CA PHE A 82 -4.49 -11.28 21.76
C PHE A 82 -3.64 -12.56 21.76
N ALA A 83 -2.82 -12.78 22.80
CA ALA A 83 -1.99 -13.96 22.95
C ALA A 83 -2.83 -15.25 22.99
N ALA A 84 -3.98 -15.23 23.69
CA ALA A 84 -4.90 -16.38 23.76
C ALA A 84 -5.51 -16.78 22.40
N ARG A 85 -5.41 -15.94 21.37
CA ARG A 85 -6.00 -16.16 20.04
C ARG A 85 -4.97 -16.12 18.92
N THR A 86 -3.69 -16.18 19.24
CA THR A 86 -2.62 -16.22 18.26
C THR A 86 -1.65 -17.35 18.53
N ARG A 87 -1.00 -17.81 17.47
CA ARG A 87 0.04 -18.83 17.53
C ARG A 87 1.25 -18.35 16.73
N SER A 88 2.42 -18.33 17.37
CA SER A 88 3.67 -18.11 16.65
C SER A 88 3.93 -19.27 15.71
N THR A 89 4.44 -18.97 14.52
CA THR A 89 4.94 -19.96 13.57
C THR A 89 6.46 -20.02 13.68
N GLY A 90 7.06 -21.17 13.33
CA GLY A 90 8.51 -21.36 13.47
C GLY A 90 9.37 -20.46 12.58
N ASP A 91 8.76 -19.79 11.59
CA ASP A 91 9.39 -18.86 10.66
C ASP A 91 9.31 -17.38 11.11
N GLY A 92 9.02 -17.13 12.39
CA GLY A 92 8.97 -15.77 12.95
C GLY A 92 7.70 -14.98 12.62
N HIS A 93 6.66 -15.63 12.09
CA HIS A 93 5.35 -15.03 11.93
C HIS A 93 4.41 -15.42 13.08
N ARG A 94 3.23 -14.81 13.09
CA ARG A 94 2.17 -15.11 14.04
C ARG A 94 0.84 -15.17 13.31
N LEU A 95 0.11 -16.25 13.50
CA LEU A 95 -1.19 -16.48 12.88
C LEU A 95 -2.32 -16.32 13.88
N TRP A 96 -3.44 -15.81 13.39
CA TRP A 96 -4.69 -15.77 14.14
C TRP A 96 -5.33 -17.15 14.20
N THR A 97 -5.69 -17.60 15.40
CA THR A 97 -6.33 -18.91 15.65
C THR A 97 -7.81 -18.80 16.01
N GLY A 98 -8.31 -17.58 16.22
CA GLY A 98 -9.74 -17.35 16.46
C GLY A 98 -10.58 -17.43 15.18
N ARG A 99 -11.85 -17.04 15.28
CA ARG A 99 -12.77 -17.02 14.13
C ARG A 99 -12.19 -16.17 12.99
N PRO A 100 -12.03 -16.71 11.78
CA PRO A 100 -11.51 -15.94 10.65
C PRO A 100 -12.51 -14.85 10.26
N ALA A 101 -11.98 -13.68 9.95
CA ALA A 101 -12.73 -12.56 9.39
C ALA A 101 -11.82 -11.82 8.40
N LYS A 102 -12.42 -11.01 7.52
CA LYS A 102 -11.65 -10.15 6.60
C LYS A 102 -10.69 -9.27 7.41
N GLY A 103 -9.39 -9.41 7.16
CA GLY A 103 -8.35 -8.67 7.88
C GLY A 103 -7.82 -9.36 9.14
N GLY A 104 -7.65 -10.70 9.12
CA GLY A 104 -6.91 -11.41 10.17
C GLY A 104 -7.73 -11.80 11.40
N GLY A 105 -9.06 -11.74 11.34
CA GLY A 105 -9.94 -12.07 12.47
C GLY A 105 -10.29 -10.88 13.36
N ARG A 106 -11.41 -11.01 14.10
CA ARG A 106 -11.93 -9.98 15.01
C ARG A 106 -12.20 -10.56 16.38
N PHE A 107 -12.03 -9.75 17.43
CA PHE A 107 -12.39 -10.10 18.79
C PHE A 107 -12.80 -8.86 19.58
N ARG A 108 -13.61 -9.05 20.63
CA ARG A 108 -14.01 -8.00 21.55
C ARG A 108 -13.15 -8.05 22.81
N HIS A 109 -12.66 -6.89 23.28
CA HIS A 109 -11.92 -6.74 24.54
C HIS A 109 -12.42 -5.49 25.27
N LYS A 110 -12.80 -5.62 26.55
CA LYS A 110 -13.37 -4.53 27.37
C LYS A 110 -14.44 -3.70 26.62
N GLY A 111 -15.37 -4.38 25.93
CA GLY A 111 -16.46 -3.74 25.20
C GLY A 111 -16.11 -3.15 23.83
N ARG A 112 -14.82 -3.10 23.45
CA ARG A 112 -14.38 -2.59 22.15
C ARG A 112 -14.00 -3.73 21.19
N ASP A 113 -14.38 -3.58 19.93
CA ASP A 113 -14.02 -4.50 18.86
C ASP A 113 -12.63 -4.16 18.29
N TYR A 114 -11.79 -5.19 18.17
CA TYR A 114 -10.47 -5.10 17.56
C TYR A 114 -10.34 -6.13 16.44
N THR A 115 -9.65 -5.75 15.36
CA THR A 115 -9.04 -6.73 14.44
C THR A 115 -7.73 -7.24 15.03
N ALA A 116 -7.30 -8.45 14.66
CA ALA A 116 -6.02 -8.99 15.10
C ALA A 116 -4.85 -8.07 14.73
N PHE A 117 -4.88 -7.46 13.53
CA PHE A 117 -3.86 -6.52 13.08
C PHE A 117 -3.83 -5.23 13.91
N GLN A 118 -5.00 -4.66 14.25
CA GLN A 118 -5.05 -3.47 15.12
C GLN A 118 -4.51 -3.77 16.51
N ALA A 119 -4.87 -4.92 17.10
CA ALA A 119 -4.36 -5.31 18.41
C ALA A 119 -2.83 -5.48 18.38
N ALA A 120 -2.29 -6.22 17.41
CA ALA A 120 -0.86 -6.40 17.23
C ALA A 120 -0.11 -5.06 17.09
N PHE A 121 -0.68 -4.12 16.33
CA PHE A 121 -0.14 -2.79 16.14
C PHE A 121 -0.11 -1.96 17.43
N ILE A 122 -1.22 -1.93 18.18
CA ILE A 122 -1.31 -1.23 19.46
C ILE A 122 -0.30 -1.83 20.46
N LEU A 123 -0.16 -3.15 20.48
CA LEU A 123 0.81 -3.83 21.35
C LEU A 123 2.26 -3.46 21.03
N ARG A 124 2.63 -3.33 19.75
CA ARG A 124 3.98 -2.88 19.36
C ARG A 124 4.21 -1.41 19.70
N THR A 125 3.23 -0.56 19.39
CA THR A 125 3.47 0.89 19.25
C THR A 125 2.92 1.75 20.38
N GLY A 126 2.03 1.21 21.22
CA GLY A 126 1.32 1.99 22.25
C GLY A 126 0.40 3.09 21.69
N ARG A 127 0.07 3.06 20.40
CA ARG A 127 -0.79 4.07 19.76
C ARG A 127 -1.93 3.45 18.99
N GLU A 128 -3.01 4.20 18.87
CA GLU A 128 -4.12 3.87 17.98
C GLU A 128 -3.66 3.93 16.51
N PRO A 129 -4.09 2.98 15.67
CA PRO A 129 -3.72 2.96 14.27
C PRO A 129 -4.43 4.05 13.47
N VAL A 130 -3.70 4.70 12.56
CA VAL A 130 -4.30 5.63 11.60
C VAL A 130 -4.71 4.86 10.35
N GLY A 131 -6.02 4.72 10.14
CA GLY A 131 -6.60 4.01 9.00
C GLY A 131 -6.47 2.50 9.07
N SER A 132 -6.31 1.84 7.92
CA SER A 132 -6.22 0.38 7.85
C SER A 132 -4.84 -0.16 8.24
N VAL A 133 -4.82 -1.15 9.14
CA VAL A 133 -3.62 -1.92 9.49
C VAL A 133 -3.52 -3.14 8.58
N ARG A 134 -2.33 -3.38 8.02
CA ARG A 134 -2.06 -4.56 7.18
C ARG A 134 -0.70 -5.15 7.52
N PRO A 135 -0.50 -6.44 7.23
CA PRO A 135 0.84 -7.02 7.27
C PRO A 135 1.78 -6.26 6.32
N SER A 136 3.00 -6.00 6.77
CA SER A 136 4.11 -5.49 5.95
C SER A 136 5.01 -6.60 5.39
N CYS A 137 4.87 -7.82 5.92
CA CYS A 137 5.51 -9.02 5.35
C CYS A 137 4.65 -9.67 4.25
N ASP A 138 5.22 -10.65 3.54
CA ASP A 138 4.56 -11.36 2.43
C ASP A 138 3.48 -12.36 2.87
N ARG A 139 3.31 -12.57 4.19
CA ARG A 139 2.27 -13.46 4.76
C ARG A 139 0.97 -12.67 4.99
N PRO A 140 -0.09 -12.84 4.18
CA PRO A 140 -1.27 -11.98 4.22
C PRO A 140 -2.09 -12.06 5.52
N GLN A 141 -1.89 -13.12 6.30
CA GLN A 141 -2.57 -13.37 7.58
C GLN A 141 -1.66 -13.18 8.79
N CYS A 142 -0.41 -12.75 8.60
CA CYS A 142 0.52 -12.52 9.69
C CYS A 142 0.05 -11.35 10.55
N CYS A 143 -0.22 -11.62 11.81
CA CYS A 143 -0.56 -10.62 12.83
C CYS A 143 0.58 -10.45 13.83
N ASP A 144 1.81 -10.79 13.47
CA ASP A 144 2.95 -10.52 14.36
C ASP A 144 3.09 -9.01 14.59
N PRO A 145 3.23 -8.54 15.84
CA PRO A 145 3.41 -7.12 16.14
C PRO A 145 4.50 -6.44 15.31
N ALA A 146 5.62 -7.13 15.03
CA ALA A 146 6.72 -6.60 14.23
C ALA A 146 6.36 -6.47 12.74
N HIS A 147 5.40 -7.25 12.25
CA HIS A 147 5.07 -7.38 10.82
C HIS A 147 3.77 -6.68 10.43
N VAL A 148 3.23 -5.76 11.23
CA VAL A 148 1.99 -5.04 10.91
C VAL A 148 2.18 -3.53 10.94
N ASP A 149 1.69 -2.82 9.93
CA ASP A 149 1.78 -1.37 9.84
C ASP A 149 0.44 -0.73 9.47
N ASP A 150 0.17 0.43 10.06
CA ASP A 150 -1.01 1.23 9.76
C ASP A 150 -0.88 1.95 8.40
N GLN A 151 -1.90 2.71 8.02
CA GLN A 151 -1.89 3.37 6.72
C GLN A 151 -0.87 4.51 6.67
N ALA A 152 -0.70 5.27 7.75
CA ALA A 152 0.23 6.38 7.82
C ALA A 152 1.68 5.91 7.68
N THR A 153 2.08 4.89 8.44
CA THR A 153 3.44 4.31 8.40
C THR A 153 3.75 3.79 7.00
N ARG A 154 2.85 2.97 6.42
CA ARG A 154 3.01 2.46 5.06
C ARG A 154 3.09 3.54 3.99
N GLN A 155 2.45 4.69 4.18
CA GLN A 155 2.59 5.82 3.23
C GLN A 155 3.96 6.48 3.36
N ARG A 156 4.43 6.73 4.59
CA ARG A 156 5.77 7.27 4.86
C ARG A 156 6.86 6.37 4.25
N ASP A 157 6.76 5.06 4.47
CA ASP A 157 7.78 4.11 3.97
C ASP A 157 7.81 4.06 2.44
N ARG A 158 6.64 4.21 1.79
CA ARG A 158 6.58 4.31 0.32
C ARG A 158 7.13 5.63 -0.21
N VAL A 159 6.92 6.74 0.50
CA VAL A 159 7.54 8.03 0.16
C VAL A 159 9.07 7.90 0.24
N ALA A 160 9.58 7.31 1.33
CA ALA A 160 11.00 7.06 1.50
C ALA A 160 11.56 6.16 0.39
N LEU A 161 10.85 5.06 0.07
CA LEU A 161 11.24 4.15 -1.01
C LEU A 161 11.25 4.86 -2.38
N ALA A 162 10.26 5.70 -2.66
CA ALA A 162 10.23 6.48 -3.90
C ALA A 162 11.40 7.46 -3.99
N ALA A 163 11.75 8.12 -2.89
CA ALA A 163 12.90 9.02 -2.82
C ALA A 163 14.22 8.28 -3.06
N VAL A 164 14.44 7.14 -2.40
CA VAL A 164 15.65 6.31 -2.58
C VAL A 164 15.76 5.79 -4.01
N LYS A 165 14.64 5.44 -4.65
CA LYS A 165 14.62 4.98 -6.04
C LYS A 165 14.73 6.12 -7.07
N GLY A 166 14.92 7.37 -6.64
CA GLY A 166 14.98 8.53 -7.54
C GLY A 166 13.69 8.74 -8.34
N MET A 167 12.55 8.21 -7.85
CA MET A 167 11.29 8.31 -8.56
C MET A 167 10.72 9.71 -8.42
N GLN A 168 11.05 10.58 -9.37
CA GLN A 168 10.37 11.85 -9.52
C GLN A 168 9.00 11.61 -10.17
N HIS A 169 7.95 11.70 -9.36
CA HIS A 169 6.60 11.59 -9.88
C HIS A 169 6.15 12.95 -10.38
N ARG A 170 5.84 13.04 -11.68
CA ARG A 170 5.01 14.14 -12.18
C ARG A 170 3.74 14.18 -11.35
N ALA A 171 3.42 15.35 -10.80
CA ALA A 171 2.19 15.54 -10.05
C ALA A 171 1.02 15.03 -10.92
N PRO A 172 0.10 14.23 -10.35
CA PRO A 172 -1.11 13.85 -11.07
C PRO A 172 -1.84 15.14 -11.47
N SER A 173 -2.32 15.19 -12.70
CA SER A 173 -2.92 16.38 -13.32
C SER A 173 -4.35 16.67 -12.83
N CYS A 174 -4.65 16.39 -11.56
CA CYS A 174 -5.98 16.60 -10.99
C CYS A 174 -5.97 17.80 -10.04
N ASP A 175 -7.11 18.49 -9.95
CA ASP A 175 -7.29 19.69 -9.12
C ASP A 175 -7.41 19.40 -7.62
N HIS A 176 -7.26 18.14 -7.20
CA HIS A 176 -7.28 17.78 -5.79
C HIS A 176 -5.96 18.13 -5.11
N ASP A 177 -6.07 18.62 -3.87
CA ASP A 177 -4.92 18.84 -3.00
C ASP A 177 -4.15 17.51 -2.77
N GLN A 178 -2.91 17.47 -3.28
CA GLN A 178 -2.04 16.29 -3.17
C GLN A 178 -1.46 16.11 -1.76
N ALA A 179 -1.44 17.14 -0.91
CA ALA A 179 -1.07 16.96 0.49
C ALA A 179 -2.14 16.14 1.23
N VAL A 180 -3.42 16.37 0.93
CA VAL A 180 -4.56 15.66 1.54
C VAL A 180 -4.79 14.30 0.88
N HIS A 181 -4.84 14.26 -0.45
CA HIS A 181 -5.28 13.09 -1.23
C HIS A 181 -4.15 12.31 -1.90
N GLY A 182 -2.94 12.85 -1.97
CA GLY A 182 -1.79 12.18 -2.58
C GLY A 182 -1.42 10.93 -1.79
N ARG A 183 -1.27 9.80 -2.49
CA ARG A 183 -0.88 8.51 -1.93
C ARG A 183 0.15 7.85 -2.84
N HIS A 184 0.93 6.93 -2.29
CA HIS A 184 1.88 6.11 -3.04
C HIS A 184 1.38 4.66 -3.11
N ARG A 185 1.52 4.06 -4.29
CA ARG A 185 1.30 2.63 -4.54
C ARG A 185 2.48 1.81 -4.02
N GLY A 186 2.34 0.48 -4.02
CA GLY A 186 3.42 -0.43 -3.60
C GLY A 186 4.66 -0.37 -4.50
N ASP A 187 4.50 0.06 -5.76
CA ASP A 187 5.61 0.30 -6.69
C ASP A 187 6.30 1.66 -6.49
N GLY A 188 5.86 2.45 -5.51
CA GLY A 188 6.32 3.82 -5.27
C GLY A 188 5.52 4.88 -6.01
N ARG A 189 4.71 4.54 -7.02
CA ARG A 189 4.04 5.55 -7.85
C ARG A 189 3.01 6.38 -7.09
N ARG A 190 3.10 7.72 -7.25
CA ARG A 190 2.08 8.65 -6.75
C ARG A 190 0.77 8.52 -7.52
N TYR A 191 -0.34 8.62 -6.79
CA TYR A 191 -1.69 8.77 -7.33
C TYR A 191 -2.55 9.59 -6.36
N CYS A 192 -3.59 10.25 -6.90
CA CYS A 192 -4.59 10.90 -6.08
C CYS A 192 -5.67 9.89 -5.66
N ASN A 193 -5.88 9.75 -4.34
CA ASN A 193 -6.88 8.82 -3.82
C ASN A 193 -8.32 9.25 -4.13
N ALA A 194 -8.59 10.56 -4.22
CA ALA A 194 -9.91 11.09 -4.60
C ALA A 194 -10.27 10.69 -6.04
N CYS A 195 -9.33 10.85 -6.99
CA CYS A 195 -9.53 10.41 -8.38
C CYS A 195 -9.67 8.88 -8.50
N ASN A 196 -9.00 8.11 -7.65
CA ASN A 196 -8.98 6.65 -7.74
C ASN A 196 -10.13 5.97 -6.98
N ASN A 197 -10.92 6.70 -6.20
CA ASN A 197 -12.06 6.17 -5.48
C ASN A 197 -13.36 6.53 -6.23
N PRO A 198 -14.09 5.55 -6.79
CA PRO A 198 -15.29 5.82 -7.59
C PRO A 198 -16.42 6.45 -6.78
N ALA A 199 -16.48 6.22 -5.46
CA ALA A 199 -17.49 6.83 -4.59
C ALA A 199 -17.26 8.34 -4.37
N SER A 200 -16.01 8.82 -4.50
CA SER A 200 -15.73 10.26 -4.54
C SER A 200 -15.79 10.82 -5.96
N ALA A 201 -16.10 10.00 -6.96
CA ALA A 201 -16.31 10.44 -8.33
C ALA A 201 -17.77 10.80 -8.62
N ASP A 202 -18.63 10.87 -7.60
CA ASP A 202 -19.94 11.50 -7.69
C ASP A 202 -19.76 13.00 -7.98
N GLY A 203 -19.80 13.35 -9.27
CA GLY A 203 -19.73 14.74 -9.75
C GLY A 203 -18.42 15.15 -10.41
N CYS A 204 -17.48 14.22 -10.67
CA CYS A 204 -16.28 14.59 -11.41
C CYS A 204 -16.60 14.86 -12.89
N ALA A 205 -16.15 16.01 -13.41
CA ALA A 205 -16.09 16.30 -14.83
C ALA A 205 -15.19 15.32 -15.62
N HIS A 206 -14.37 14.48 -14.97
CA HIS A 206 -13.47 13.52 -15.64
C HIS A 206 -13.29 12.13 -14.95
N GLY A 207 -14.31 11.56 -14.29
CA GLY A 207 -14.16 10.32 -13.48
C GLY A 207 -15.36 9.34 -13.46
N ASN A 208 -15.99 9.09 -14.60
CA ASN A 208 -17.41 8.77 -14.75
C ASN A 208 -18.05 7.52 -14.07
N PRO A 209 -19.32 7.63 -13.59
CA PRO A 209 -20.47 6.98 -14.28
C PRO A 209 -21.76 7.83 -14.59
N ARG A 210 -21.76 9.16 -14.53
CA ARG A 210 -22.91 10.05 -14.86
C ARG A 210 -22.80 11.04 -16.04
N CYS A 211 -21.68 11.15 -16.75
CA CYS A 211 -21.36 12.23 -17.71
C CYS A 211 -22.14 12.15 -19.03
N GLY A 212 -22.98 11.14 -19.26
CA GLY A 212 -23.87 11.05 -20.42
C GLY A 212 -23.20 10.95 -21.80
N ALA A 213 -21.87 11.10 -21.90
CA ALA A 213 -21.15 11.17 -23.17
C ALA A 213 -21.16 9.83 -23.91
N GLN A 214 -21.79 9.79 -25.08
CA GLN A 214 -21.67 8.69 -26.05
C GLN A 214 -20.72 9.10 -27.19
N PRO A 215 -19.89 8.18 -27.72
CA PRO A 215 -19.85 6.75 -27.42
C PRO A 215 -18.98 6.39 -26.19
N VAL A 216 -19.43 5.41 -25.42
CA VAL A 216 -18.70 4.84 -24.28
C VAL A 216 -18.01 3.55 -24.73
N ARG A 217 -16.70 3.44 -24.49
CA ARG A 217 -15.91 2.25 -24.82
C ARG A 217 -15.64 1.41 -23.57
N PRO A 218 -15.69 0.07 -23.67
CA PRO A 218 -15.31 -0.81 -22.57
C PRO A 218 -13.78 -0.83 -22.44
N TYR A 219 -13.25 -0.40 -21.29
CA TYR A 219 -11.85 -0.59 -20.91
C TYR A 219 -11.72 -1.63 -19.79
N PRO A 220 -10.56 -2.29 -19.65
CA PRO A 220 -10.31 -3.22 -18.53
C PRO A 220 -10.48 -2.59 -17.13
N CYS A 221 -10.43 -1.26 -17.03
CA CYS A 221 -10.61 -0.50 -15.79
C CYS A 221 -12.01 0.15 -15.66
N GLY A 222 -12.99 -0.26 -16.48
CA GLY A 222 -14.36 0.26 -16.47
C GLY A 222 -14.76 0.98 -17.77
N TRP A 223 -16.03 1.38 -17.85
CA TRP A 223 -16.60 2.12 -18.98
C TRP A 223 -16.11 3.58 -19.00
N ARG A 224 -15.60 4.08 -20.14
CA ARG A 224 -15.12 5.47 -20.31
C ARG A 224 -15.47 6.01 -21.70
N CYS A 225 -15.70 7.31 -21.84
CA CYS A 225 -15.92 7.99 -23.13
C CYS A 225 -14.60 8.46 -23.77
N ASP A 226 -14.61 8.76 -25.07
CA ASP A 226 -13.40 9.04 -25.85
C ASP A 226 -12.64 10.31 -25.43
N GLU A 227 -13.35 11.35 -24.98
CA GLU A 227 -12.75 12.57 -24.43
C GLU A 227 -12.07 12.33 -23.07
N HIS A 228 -12.39 11.20 -22.43
CA HIS A 228 -11.94 10.81 -21.09
C HIS A 228 -11.10 9.54 -21.12
N GLN A 229 -10.47 9.27 -22.28
CA GLN A 229 -9.42 8.27 -22.34
C GLN A 229 -8.39 8.59 -21.25
N PRO A 230 -7.92 7.60 -20.48
CA PRO A 230 -6.80 7.83 -19.59
C PRO A 230 -5.70 8.42 -20.45
N ALA A 231 -5.36 9.69 -20.22
CA ALA A 231 -4.29 10.39 -20.91
C ALA A 231 -3.16 9.38 -20.99
N ARG A 232 -2.81 8.95 -22.23
CA ARG A 232 -1.85 7.88 -22.49
C ARG A 232 -0.86 7.92 -21.35
N THR A 233 -0.87 6.91 -20.48
CA THR A 233 0.16 6.76 -19.45
C THR A 233 1.44 6.49 -20.23
N ARG A 234 2.00 7.54 -20.85
CA ARG A 234 3.35 7.54 -21.36
C ARG A 234 4.17 7.27 -20.11
N PRO A 235 4.85 6.11 -20.06
CA PRO A 235 5.59 5.73 -18.88
C PRO A 235 6.63 6.82 -18.65
N TYR A 236 6.62 7.38 -17.44
CA TYR A 236 7.77 7.91 -16.71
C TYR A 236 9.07 7.94 -17.54
N SER A 237 9.61 9.14 -17.77
CA SER A 237 11.04 9.26 -18.10
C SER A 237 11.83 8.97 -16.83
N THR A 238 12.66 7.93 -16.85
CA THR A 238 13.77 7.83 -15.90
C THR A 238 14.74 8.96 -16.23
N ALA A 239 15.07 9.81 -15.25
CA ALA A 239 16.20 10.72 -15.40
C ALA A 239 17.43 9.86 -15.72
N ALA A 240 18.14 10.22 -16.79
CA ALA A 240 19.39 9.59 -17.21
C ALA A 240 20.53 10.00 -16.27
#